data_AF-A0A1W2EJG5-F1
#
_entry.id   AF-A0A1W2EJG5-F1
#
_cell.length_a   1.000
_cell.length_b   1.000
_cell.length_c   1.000
_cell.angle_alpha   90.00
_cell.angle_beta   90.00
_cell.angle_gamma   90.00
#
_symmetry.space_group_name_H-M   'P 1'
#
loop_
_entity.id
_entity.type
_entity.pdbx_description
1 polymer ?
#
loop_
_entity_poly.entity_id
_entity_poly.type
_entity_poly.pdbx_seq_one_letter_code
_entity_poly.pdbx_strand_id
1 'polypeptide(L)' 'MTKLFARFKNDESGATAIEYGLIAALISVALITGATTLGTSLNNTFKDISTKMVTSEGAN' A
#
# COMPACT_ATOMS: atom_id res chain seq x y z
N MET A 1 -1.19 43.20 -9.04
CA MET A 1 -2.10 42.32 -8.28
C MET A 1 -2.97 41.46 -9.19
N THR A 2 -3.77 42.06 -10.09
CA THR A 2 -4.68 41.36 -11.01
C THR A 2 -4.03 40.30 -11.91
N LYS A 3 -2.81 40.53 -12.41
CA LYS A 3 -2.06 39.55 -13.22
C LYS A 3 -1.70 38.25 -12.47
N LEU A 4 -1.46 38.32 -11.15
CA LEU A 4 -1.10 37.15 -10.35
C LEU A 4 -2.34 36.27 -10.12
N PHE A 5 -3.48 36.89 -9.81
CA PHE A 5 -4.77 36.20 -9.70
C PHE A 5 -5.24 35.59 -11.02
N ALA A 6 -5.04 36.27 -12.15
CA ALA A 6 -5.40 35.73 -13.46
C ALA A 6 -4.54 34.51 -13.86
N ARG A 7 -3.25 34.50 -13.50
CA ARG A 7 -2.37 33.34 -13.71
C ARG A 7 -2.74 32.16 -12.83
N PHE A 8 -3.04 32.42 -11.55
CA PHE A 8 -3.47 31.37 -10.61
C PHE A 8 -4.81 30.73 -11.02
N LYS A 9 -5.74 31.52 -11.56
CA LYS A 9 -7.02 31.00 -12.08
C LYS A 9 -6.88 30.13 -13.34
N ASN A 10 -5.80 30.31 -14.10
CA ASN A 10 -5.50 29.55 -15.32
C ASN A 10 -4.46 28.45 -15.07
N ASP A 11 -4.11 28.17 -13.81
CA ASP A 11 -3.13 27.16 -13.45
C ASP A 11 -3.83 25.80 -13.24
N GLU A 12 -3.73 24.93 -14.25
CA GLU A 12 -4.27 23.57 -14.23
C GLU A 12 -3.34 22.57 -13.49
N SER A 13 -2.18 23.02 -13.01
CA SER A 13 -1.24 22.17 -12.27
C SER A 13 -1.87 21.57 -11.00
N GLY A 14 -2.83 22.27 -10.39
CA GLY A 14 -3.62 21.75 -9.26
C GLY A 14 -4.68 20.72 -9.66
N ALA A 15 -5.29 20.89 -10.84
CA ALA A 15 -6.28 19.94 -11.37
C ALA A 15 -5.61 18.62 -11.78
N THR A 16 -4.45 18.70 -12.44
CA THR A 16 -3.63 17.53 -12.79
C THR A 16 -3.08 16.81 -11.55
N ALA A 17 -2.75 17.53 -10.48
CA ALA A 17 -2.34 16.92 -9.21
C ALA A 17 -3.46 16.06 -8.56
N ILE A 18 -4.73 16.44 -8.72
CA ILE A 18 -5.86 15.64 -8.21
C ILE A 18 -6.06 14.36 -9.03
N GLU A 19 -5.88 14.42 -10.35
CA GLU A 19 -6.00 13.25 -11.24
C GLU A 19 -4.91 12.21 -10.95
N TYR A 20 -3.64 12.63 -10.92
CA TYR A 20 -2.55 11.74 -10.56
C TYR A 20 -2.58 11.33 -9.08
N GLY A 21 -3.11 12.18 -8.20
CA GLY A 21 -3.34 11.88 -6.79
C GLY A 21 -4.33 10.73 -6.59
N LEU A 22 -5.41 10.68 -7.38
CA LEU A 22 -6.37 9.58 -7.35
C LEU A 22 -5.73 8.25 -7.81
N ILE A 23 -4.95 8.29 -8.89
CA ILE A 23 -4.23 7.11 -9.39
C ILE A 23 -3.24 6.59 -8.33
N ALA A 24 -2.46 7.50 -7.73
CA ALA A 24 -1.51 7.15 -6.66
C ALA A 24 -2.22 6.55 -5.44
N ALA A 25 -3.40 7.07 -5.06
CA ALA A 25 -4.21 6.52 -3.98
C ALA A 25 -4.67 5.08 -4.30
N LEU A 26 -5.17 4.83 -5.51
CA LEU A 26 -5.61 3.49 -5.93
C LEU A 26 -4.46 2.47 -5.94
N ILE A 27 -3.29 2.86 -6.47
CA ILE A 27 -2.08 2.03 -6.45
C ILE A 27 -1.68 1.73 -5.01
N SER A 28 -1.68 2.74 -4.13
CA SER A 28 -1.32 2.58 -2.72
C SER A 28 -2.23 1.58 -2.00
N VAL A 29 -3.55 1.67 -2.22
CA VAL A 29 -4.51 0.72 -1.63
C VAL A 29 -4.27 -0.71 -2.11
N ALA A 30 -4.00 -0.91 -3.41
CA ALA A 30 -3.69 -2.22 -3.97
C ALA A 30 -2.39 -2.80 -3.37
N LEU A 31 -1.35 -1.98 -3.24
CA LEU A 31 -0.08 -2.38 -2.63
C LEU A 31 -0.25 -2.77 -1.15
N ILE A 32 -0.97 -1.96 -0.37
CA ILE A 32 -1.23 -2.25 1.05
C ILE A 32 -1.98 -3.58 1.19
N THR A 33 -3.00 -3.80 0.36
CA THR A 33 -3.81 -5.03 0.38
C THR A 33 -2.97 -6.24 0.02
N GLY A 34 -2.17 -6.14 -1.05
CA GLY A 34 -1.26 -7.20 -1.49
C GLY A 34 -0.22 -7.54 -0.44
N ALA A 35 0.44 -6.51 0.13
CA ALA A 35 1.44 -6.69 1.18
C ALA A 35 0.85 -7.32 2.45
N THR A 36 -0.36 -6.93 2.84
CA THR A 36 -1.07 -7.51 3.99
C THR A 36 -1.34 -9.00 3.77
N THR A 37 -1.90 -9.36 2.61
CA THR A 37 -2.22 -10.75 2.25
C THR A 37 -0.96 -11.62 2.19
N LEU A 38 0.11 -11.10 1.59
CA LEU A 38 1.40 -11.77 1.54
C LEU A 38 1.97 -11.96 2.96
N GLY A 39 1.94 -10.92 3.79
CA GLY A 39 2.39 -10.99 5.18
C GLY A 39 1.65 -12.05 6.00
N THR A 40 0.33 -12.13 5.86
CA THR A 40 -0.47 -13.18 6.50
C THR A 40 -0.07 -14.58 6.03
N SER A 41 0.12 -14.77 4.72
CA SER A 41 0.49 -16.07 4.14
C SER A 41 1.87 -16.53 4.63
N LEU A 42 2.84 -15.62 4.65
CA LEU A 42 4.18 -15.88 5.18
C LEU A 42 4.13 -16.21 6.68
N ASN A 43 3.41 -15.42 7.48
CA ASN A 43 3.23 -15.70 8.90
C ASN A 43 2.62 -17.08 9.15
N ASN A 44 1.59 -17.47 8.39
CA ASN A 44 0.97 -18.78 8.53
C ASN A 44 1.97 -19.89 8.19
N THR A 45 2.74 -19.73 7.11
CA THR A 45 3.79 -20.68 6.72
C THR A 45 4.82 -20.88 7.84
N PHE A 46 5.31 -19.79 8.44
CA PHE A 46 6.28 -19.88 9.54
C PHE A 46 5.67 -20.45 10.81
N LYS A 47 4.39 -20.17 11.11
CA LYS A 47 3.67 -20.81 12.23
C LYS A 47 3.52 -22.31 12.03
N ASP A 48 3.22 -22.75 10.82
CA ASP A 48 3.11 -24.18 10.50
C ASP A 48 4.45 -24.89 10.66
N ILE A 49 5.54 -24.26 10.19
CA ILE A 49 6.90 -24.76 10.39
C ILE A 49 7.23 -24.86 11.89
N SER A 50 6.98 -23.79 12.64
CA SER A 50 7.22 -23.77 14.09
C SER A 50 6.42 -24.86 14.81
N THR A 51 5.15 -25.05 14.46
CA THR A 51 4.29 -26.08 15.04
C THR A 51 4.82 -27.49 14.74
N LYS A 52 5.26 -27.73 13.51
CA LYS A 52 5.87 -29.00 13.11
C LYS A 52 7.16 -29.28 13.87
N MET A 53 8.01 -28.27 14.05
CA MET A 53 9.25 -28.41 14.82
C MET A 53 8.97 -28.77 16.28
N VAL A 54 8.05 -28.06 16.95
CA VAL A 54 7.66 -28.37 18.35
C VAL A 54 7.08 -29.78 18.47
N THR A 55 6.22 -30.16 17.54
CA THR A 55 5.63 -31.52 17.52
C THR A 55 6.70 -32.59 17.33
N SER A 56 7.70 -32.34 16.48
CA SER A 56 8.80 -33.28 16.26
C SER A 56 9.76 -33.40 17.45
N GLU A 57 9.91 -32.34 18.24
CA GLU A 57 10.75 -32.34 19.45
C GLU A 57 10.10 -33.16 20.58
N GLY A 58 8.80 -32.98 20.82
CA GLY A 58 8.07 -33.71 21.85
C GLY A 58 7.70 -35.15 21.49
N ALA A 59 7.97 -35.59 20.25
CA ALA A 59 7.74 -36.96 19.79
C ALA A 59 8.95 -37.90 19.99
N ASN A 60 10.09 -37.38 20.49
CA ASN A 60 11.28 -38.16 20.81
C ASN A 60 11.37 -38.48 22.31
#